data_AF-A0A925I520-F1
#
_entry.id   AF-A0A925I520-F1
#
_cell.length_a   1.000
_cell.length_b   1.000
_cell.length_c   1.000
_cell.angle_alpha   90.00
_cell.angle_beta   90.00
_cell.angle_gamma   90.00
#
_symmetry.space_group_name_H-M   'P 1'
#
loop_
_entity.id
_entity.type
_entity.pdbx_description
1 polymer ?
#
loop_
_entity_poly.entity_id
_entity_poly.type
_entity_poly.pdbx_seq_one_letter_code
_entity_poly.pdbx_strand_id
1 'polypeptide(L)'
;MKNRLLSRRSLAALTIAGLLSACAASTPQFDRRFGATVRDAMASQIADPGAAANPDPVAGMDGRSAVLAFDHYQKTFAEPAPQPATLIIGGR
;
A
#
# COMPACT_ATOMS: atom_id res chain seq x y z
N MET A 1 17.46 -38.98 -30.62
CA MET A 1 16.81 -37.66 -30.83
C MET A 1 15.60 -37.43 -29.90
N LYS A 2 14.69 -38.41 -29.71
CA LYS A 2 13.48 -38.30 -28.86
C LYS A 2 13.75 -37.82 -27.42
N ASN A 3 14.79 -38.34 -26.73
CA ASN A 3 15.14 -37.89 -25.36
C ASN A 3 15.58 -36.43 -25.25
N ARG A 4 16.21 -35.86 -26.28
CA ARG A 4 16.60 -34.44 -26.29
C ARG A 4 15.40 -33.51 -26.49
N LEU A 5 14.37 -33.98 -27.20
CA LEU A 5 13.10 -33.26 -27.32
C LEU A 5 12.26 -33.34 -26.03
N LEU A 6 12.24 -34.50 -25.36
CA LEU A 6 11.60 -34.62 -24.05
C LEU A 6 12.28 -33.72 -23.00
N SER A 7 13.61 -33.71 -22.90
CA SER A 7 14.30 -32.88 -21.89
C SER A 7 14.13 -31.37 -22.13
N ARG A 8 14.07 -30.94 -23.40
CA ARG A 8 13.78 -29.53 -23.75
C ARG A 8 12.36 -29.12 -23.36
N ARG A 9 11.37 -30.01 -23.55
CA ARG A 9 9.98 -29.78 -23.13
C ARG A 9 9.86 -29.70 -21.60
N SER A 10 10.56 -30.58 -20.88
CA SER A 10 10.59 -30.54 -19.41
C SER A 10 11.22 -29.24 -18.89
N LEU A 11 12.30 -28.79 -19.51
CA LEU A 11 12.96 -27.53 -19.11
C LEU A 11 12.05 -26.31 -19.36
N ALA A 12 11.39 -26.26 -20.52
CA ALA A 12 10.44 -25.21 -20.85
C ALA A 12 9.22 -25.20 -19.91
N ALA A 13 8.71 -26.38 -19.53
CA ALA A 13 7.62 -26.49 -18.57
C ALA A 13 8.03 -25.99 -17.18
N LEU A 14 9.25 -26.29 -16.73
CA LEU A 14 9.77 -25.84 -15.45
C LEU A 14 9.98 -24.31 -15.43
N THR A 15 10.49 -23.73 -16.51
CA THR A 15 10.65 -22.27 -16.61
C THR A 15 9.30 -21.54 -16.62
N ILE A 16 8.31 -22.08 -17.31
CA ILE A 16 6.95 -21.52 -17.31
C ILE A 16 6.33 -21.61 -15.92
N ALA A 17 6.47 -22.75 -15.23
CA ALA A 17 5.96 -22.92 -13.86
C ALA A 17 6.63 -21.96 -12.86
N GLY A 18 7.95 -21.72 -12.98
CA GLY A 18 8.66 -20.75 -12.15
C GLY A 18 8.26 -19.29 -12.43
N LEU A 19 7.95 -18.95 -13.69
CA LEU A 19 7.43 -17.62 -14.05
C LEU A 19 6.00 -17.41 -13.50
N LEU A 20 5.17 -18.46 -13.45
CA LEU A 20 3.81 -18.38 -12.89
C LEU A 20 3.80 -18.33 -11.35
N SER A 21 4.82 -18.86 -10.66
CA SER A 21 4.87 -18.81 -9.19
C SER A 21 5.09 -17.39 -8.64
N ALA A 22 5.58 -16.46 -9.45
CA ALA A 22 5.70 -15.06 -9.07
C ALA A 22 4.33 -14.35 -8.96
N CYS A 23 3.30 -14.86 -9.66
CA CYS A 23 1.93 -14.34 -9.57
C CYS A 23 1.18 -14.84 -8.33
N ALA A 24 1.58 -16.00 -7.78
CA ALA A 24 1.14 -16.44 -6.47
C ALA A 24 1.99 -15.72 -5.41
N ALA A 25 1.78 -14.42 -5.27
CA ALA A 25 2.45 -13.60 -4.27
C ALA A 25 2.01 -14.06 -2.86
N SER A 26 2.67 -15.10 -2.35
CA SER A 26 2.58 -15.47 -0.96
C SER A 26 3.44 -14.46 -0.17
N THR A 27 2.99 -14.10 1.02
CA THR A 27 3.72 -13.26 1.98
C THR A 27 4.36 -14.12 3.08
N PRO A 28 5.06 -15.23 2.78
CA PRO A 28 5.37 -16.26 3.78
C PRO A 28 6.30 -15.75 4.89
N GLN A 29 7.11 -14.72 4.64
CA GLN A 29 7.92 -14.08 5.67
C GLN A 29 7.07 -13.23 6.63
N PHE A 30 6.04 -12.57 6.12
CA PHE A 30 5.09 -11.81 6.91
C PHE A 30 4.13 -12.74 7.66
N ASP A 31 3.60 -13.76 6.98
CA ASP A 31 2.61 -14.69 7.55
C ASP A 31 3.18 -15.48 8.75
N ARG A 32 4.46 -15.89 8.68
CA ARG A 32 5.17 -16.57 9.78
C ARG A 32 5.28 -15.72 11.05
N ARG A 33 5.24 -14.40 10.91
CA ARG A 33 5.42 -13.42 11.99
C ARG A 33 4.29 -12.39 11.99
N PHE A 34 3.10 -12.78 11.54
CA PHE A 34 2.01 -11.86 11.20
C PHE A 34 1.77 -10.79 12.27
N GLY A 35 1.68 -11.21 13.54
CA GLY A 35 1.47 -10.28 14.65
C GLY A 35 2.60 -9.27 14.86
N ALA A 36 3.86 -9.65 14.65
CA ALA A 36 4.98 -8.73 14.72
C ALA A 36 5.00 -7.81 13.50
N THR A 37 4.79 -8.35 12.29
CA THR A 37 4.83 -7.56 11.06
C THR A 37 3.71 -6.53 10.98
N VAL A 38 2.53 -6.83 11.51
CA VAL A 38 1.43 -5.85 11.62
C VAL A 38 1.81 -4.72 12.57
N ARG A 39 2.44 -5.03 13.72
CA ARG A 39 2.89 -4.02 14.68
C ARG A 39 4.00 -3.15 14.09
N ASP A 40 4.95 -3.75 13.37
CA ASP A 40 6.04 -3.02 12.71
C ASP A 40 5.49 -2.10 11.61
N ALA A 41 4.57 -2.60 10.78
CA ALA A 41 3.90 -1.80 9.76
C ALA A 41 3.07 -0.66 10.38
N MET A 42 2.38 -0.92 11.48
CA MET A 42 1.66 0.12 12.21
C MET A 42 2.64 1.15 12.79
N ALA A 43 3.73 0.72 13.41
CA ALA A 43 4.75 1.61 13.96
C ALA A 43 5.37 2.51 12.88
N SER A 44 5.58 2.00 11.67
CA SER A 44 6.08 2.81 10.53
C SER A 44 5.08 3.87 10.03
N GLN A 45 3.80 3.74 10.36
CA GLN A 45 2.76 4.71 9.99
C GLN A 45 2.53 5.77 11.08
N ILE A 46 3.11 5.60 12.27
CA ILE A 46 2.99 6.56 13.37
C ILE A 46 3.98 7.70 13.13
N ALA A 47 3.45 8.90 12.85
CA ALA A 47 4.26 10.10 12.61
C ALA A 47 5.01 10.57 13.88
N ASP A 48 4.38 10.47 15.05
CA ASP A 48 4.97 10.81 16.34
C ASP A 48 4.59 9.76 17.40
N PRO A 49 5.48 8.80 17.71
CA PRO A 49 5.25 7.81 18.76
C PRO A 49 5.16 8.39 20.18
N GLY A 50 5.71 9.59 20.41
CA GLY A 50 5.75 10.25 21.72
C GLY A 50 4.55 11.15 22.00
N ALA A 51 3.65 11.36 21.03
CA ALA A 51 2.56 12.34 21.12
C ALA A 51 1.67 12.17 22.37
N ALA A 52 1.46 10.94 22.83
CA ALA A 52 0.65 10.67 24.02
C ALA A 52 1.28 11.15 25.34
N ALA A 53 2.61 11.27 25.39
CA ALA A 53 3.33 11.76 26.56
C ALA A 53 3.62 13.27 26.47
N ASN A 54 3.28 13.91 25.35
CA ASN A 54 3.52 15.33 25.16
C ASN A 54 2.49 16.16 25.97
N PRO A 55 2.92 16.94 26.98
CA PRO A 55 2.01 17.80 27.75
C PRO A 55 1.67 19.10 27.03
N ASP A 56 2.34 19.42 25.92
CA ASP A 56 2.10 20.65 25.19
C ASP A 56 0.70 20.63 24.58
N PRO A 57 -0.10 21.69 24.79
CA PRO A 57 -1.41 21.77 24.17
C PRO A 57 -1.25 21.80 22.66
N VAL A 58 -2.01 20.96 21.95
CA VAL A 58 -2.08 21.04 20.50
C VAL A 58 -2.54 22.44 20.10
N ALA A 59 -1.75 23.12 19.25
CA ALA A 59 -2.06 24.48 18.81
C ALA A 59 -3.41 24.59 18.08
N GLY A 60 -3.95 23.45 17.62
CA GLY A 60 -5.23 23.37 16.91
C GLY A 60 -5.16 24.04 15.53
N MET A 61 -6.34 24.28 14.96
CA MET A 61 -6.49 25.05 13.73
C MET A 61 -7.02 26.44 14.10
N ASP A 62 -6.53 27.49 13.45
CA ASP A 62 -7.08 28.83 13.67
C ASP A 62 -8.55 28.90 13.22
N GLY A 63 -9.35 29.73 13.89
CA GLY A 63 -10.80 29.76 13.65
C GLY A 63 -11.19 30.15 12.22
N ARG A 64 -10.38 30.97 11.53
CA ARG A 64 -10.66 31.35 10.15
C ARG A 64 -10.40 30.20 9.18
N SER A 65 -9.28 29.51 9.33
CA SER A 65 -8.99 28.29 8.57
C SER A 65 -10.02 27.21 8.86
N ALA A 66 -10.50 27.09 10.10
CA ALA A 66 -11.57 26.15 10.44
C ALA A 66 -12.87 26.43 9.68
N VAL A 67 -13.28 27.70 9.60
CA VAL A 67 -14.45 28.11 8.82
C VAL A 67 -14.26 27.82 7.34
N LEU A 68 -13.10 28.15 6.77
CA LEU A 68 -12.80 27.90 5.35
C LEU A 68 -12.75 26.40 5.02
N ALA A 69 -12.16 25.59 5.91
CA ALA A 69 -12.13 24.14 5.77
C ALA A 69 -13.54 23.54 5.78
N PHE A 70 -14.40 24.02 6.69
CA PHE A 70 -15.79 23.56 6.76
C PHE A 70 -16.62 24.01 5.53
N ASP A 71 -16.43 25.24 5.06
CA ASP A 71 -17.05 25.74 3.83
C ASP A 71 -16.62 24.92 2.60
N HIS A 72 -15.32 24.64 2.47
CA HIS A 72 -14.81 23.77 1.41
C HIS A 72 -15.43 22.37 1.51
N TYR A 73 -15.45 21.76 2.70
CA TYR A 73 -16.07 20.46 2.93
C TYR A 73 -17.52 20.43 2.45
N GLN A 74 -18.33 21.42 2.81
CA GLN A 74 -19.73 21.50 2.34
C GLN A 74 -19.82 21.60 0.82
N LYS A 75 -18.94 22.37 0.18
CA LYS A 75 -18.92 22.51 -1.29
C LYS A 75 -18.61 21.20 -2.00
N THR A 76 -17.81 20.30 -1.42
CA THR A 76 -17.53 18.99 -2.04
C THR A 76 -18.78 18.12 -2.22
N PHE A 77 -19.86 18.36 -1.45
CA PHE A 77 -21.14 17.67 -1.63
C PHE A 77 -22.05 18.34 -2.68
N ALA A 78 -21.77 19.61 -3.02
CA ALA A 78 -22.49 20.35 -4.05
C ALA A 78 -21.80 20.26 -5.43
N GLU A 79 -20.48 20.06 -5.44
CA GLU A 79 -19.70 19.94 -6.66
C GLU A 79 -19.88 18.56 -7.31
N PRO A 80 -19.97 18.49 -8.65
CA PRO A 80 -19.92 17.22 -9.38
C PRO A 80 -18.66 16.43 -9.00
N ALA A 81 -18.79 15.10 -8.87
CA ALA A 81 -17.68 14.24 -8.50
C ALA A 81 -16.45 14.52 -9.38
N PRO A 82 -15.27 14.77 -8.78
CA PRO A 82 -14.04 14.96 -9.54
C PRO A 82 -13.81 13.76 -10.45
N GLN A 83 -13.41 14.04 -11.70
CA GLN A 83 -12.95 13.00 -12.62
C GLN A 83 -11.82 12.22 -11.91
N PRO A 84 -11.84 10.89 -11.84
CA PRO A 84 -10.79 10.14 -11.16
C PRO A 84 -9.44 10.48 -11.79
N ALA A 85 -8.54 11.04 -10.99
CA ALA A 85 -7.18 11.29 -11.42
C ALA A 85 -6.48 9.94 -11.62
N THR A 86 -6.05 9.67 -12.84
CA THR A 86 -5.23 8.49 -13.14
C THR A 86 -3.89 8.60 -12.43
N LEU A 87 -3.78 7.96 -11.27
CA LEU A 87 -2.51 7.75 -10.56
C LEU A 87 -1.72 6.66 -11.30
N ILE A 88 -0.74 7.06 -12.11
CA ILE A 88 0.27 6.15 -12.65
C ILE A 88 1.31 5.91 -11.57
N ILE A 89 1.19 4.80 -10.84
CA ILE A 89 2.20 4.33 -9.90
C ILE A 89 3.07 3.30 -10.64
N GLY A 90 4.33 3.65 -10.90
CA GLY A 90 5.36 2.68 -11.32
C GLY A 90 5.73 2.70 -12.81
N GLY A 91 6.37 3.77 -13.26
CA GLY A 91 7.13 3.80 -14.51
C GLY A 91 8.63 3.73 -14.24
N ARG A 92 9.11 2.66 -13.61
CA ARG A 92 10.53 2.27 -13.53
C ARG A 92 10.65 0.79 -13.20
#